data_AF-X1E221-F1
#
_entry.id   AF-X1E221-F1
#
_cell.length_a   1.000
_cell.length_b   1.000
_cell.length_c   1.000
_cell.angle_alpha   90.00
_cell.angle_beta   90.00
_cell.angle_gamma   90.00
#
_symmetry.space_group_name_H-M   'P 1'
#
loop_
_entity.id
_entity.type
_entity.pdbx_description
1 polymer ?
#
loop_
_entity_poly.entity_id
_entity_poly.type
_entity_poly.pdbx_seq_one_letter_code
_entity_poly.pdbx_strand_id
1 'polypeptide(L)'
;DAYPALAAWRRRYPGFGDLDLGTGFFERESAQQEPFIFHFPDGNASVARLLVRKMIPAVAAGDNMEDIVTARFDYSRLDNPESPAKIRLNSTVVRAQHAEDNLSNPVKITYLRDGKAHVVESNKVVMACYNSIIPYLCPEMSKSQKSAEIHIVVLM
;
A
#
# COMPACT_ATOMS: atom_id res chain seq x y z
N ASP A 1 -12.33 6.59 4.94
CA ASP A 1 -13.16 6.07 3.84
C ASP A 1 -12.25 5.87 2.63
N ALA A 2 -12.31 4.72 1.96
CA ALA A 2 -11.37 4.36 0.88
C ALA A 2 -12.16 4.00 -0.37
N TYR A 3 -11.79 4.61 -1.50
CA TYR A 3 -12.42 4.31 -2.78
C TYR A 3 -11.87 2.98 -3.32
N PRO A 4 -12.72 1.98 -3.63
CA PRO A 4 -12.23 0.69 -4.10
C PRO A 4 -11.43 0.81 -5.41
N ALA A 5 -10.29 0.12 -5.50
CA ALA A 5 -9.46 0.08 -6.70
C ALA A 5 -10.24 -0.37 -7.95
N LEU A 6 -11.18 -1.30 -7.78
CA LEU A 6 -12.08 -1.73 -8.85
C LEU A 6 -12.99 -0.58 -9.32
N ALA A 7 -13.51 0.22 -8.39
CA ALA A 7 -14.34 1.37 -8.75
C ALA A 7 -13.51 2.47 -9.45
N ALA A 8 -12.25 2.66 -9.03
CA ALA A 8 -11.31 3.58 -9.69
C ALA A 8 -10.99 3.13 -11.11
N TRP A 9 -10.73 1.83 -11.29
CA TRP A 9 -10.55 1.21 -12.59
C TRP A 9 -11.77 1.36 -13.50
N ARG A 10 -12.98 1.06 -12.99
CA ARG A 10 -14.24 1.20 -13.74
C ARG A 10 -14.45 2.59 -14.28
N ARG A 11 -14.03 3.61 -13.54
CA ARG A 11 -14.14 5.02 -13.93
C ARG A 11 -12.92 5.53 -14.70
N ARG A 12 -11.99 4.65 -15.08
CA ARG A 12 -10.72 4.96 -15.75
C ARG A 12 -9.93 6.05 -15.04
N TYR A 13 -9.92 5.99 -13.71
CA TYR A 13 -9.14 6.94 -12.93
C TYR A 13 -7.64 6.82 -13.28
N PRO A 14 -6.90 7.94 -13.21
CA PRO A 14 -5.46 7.91 -13.44
C PRO A 14 -4.78 6.84 -12.58
N GLY A 15 -3.82 6.12 -13.17
CA GLY A 15 -3.16 4.98 -12.52
C GLY A 15 -3.93 3.66 -12.58
N PHE A 16 -5.20 3.67 -12.99
CA PHE A 16 -6.01 2.46 -13.19
C PHE A 16 -6.49 2.30 -14.64
N GLY A 17 -6.65 3.37 -15.41
CA GLY A 17 -7.28 3.35 -16.75
C GLY A 17 -6.70 2.39 -17.79
N ASP A 18 -5.42 2.03 -17.67
CA ASP A 18 -4.72 1.12 -18.60
C ASP A 18 -4.65 -0.33 -18.11
N LEU A 19 -5.27 -0.67 -16.97
CA LEU A 19 -5.36 -2.06 -16.52
C LEU A 19 -6.33 -2.83 -17.43
N ASP A 20 -5.83 -3.80 -18.19
CA ASP A 20 -6.67 -4.72 -18.96
C ASP A 20 -7.16 -5.87 -18.09
N LEU A 21 -8.23 -5.62 -17.31
CA LEU A 21 -8.85 -6.66 -16.47
C LEU A 21 -9.89 -7.50 -17.25
N GLY A 22 -10.09 -7.23 -18.55
CA GLY A 22 -11.05 -7.93 -19.40
C GLY A 22 -12.52 -7.57 -19.13
N THR A 23 -13.37 -7.70 -20.16
CA THR A 23 -14.81 -7.40 -20.08
C THR A 23 -15.62 -8.48 -19.33
N GLY A 24 -15.08 -9.69 -19.19
CA GLY A 24 -15.73 -10.80 -18.48
C GLY A 24 -15.86 -10.60 -16.96
N PHE A 25 -15.17 -9.60 -16.38
CA PHE A 25 -15.36 -9.20 -14.99
C PHE A 25 -16.71 -8.51 -14.75
N PHE A 26 -17.28 -7.85 -15.77
CA PHE A 26 -18.53 -7.11 -15.63
C PHE A 26 -19.78 -8.02 -15.61
N GLU A 27 -19.73 -9.15 -16.32
CA GLU A 27 -20.85 -10.10 -16.37
C GLU A 27 -20.95 -10.96 -15.11
N ARG A 28 -19.84 -11.14 -14.38
CA ARG A 28 -19.80 -11.98 -13.17
C ARG A 28 -20.38 -11.29 -11.93
N GLU A 29 -20.19 -9.97 -11.80
CA GLU A 29 -20.68 -9.22 -10.62
C GLU A 29 -22.18 -8.95 -10.64
N SER A 30 -22.80 -8.79 -11.81
CA SER A 30 -24.23 -8.48 -11.92
C SER A 30 -25.14 -9.70 -11.73
N ALA A 31 -24.59 -10.91 -11.86
CA ALA A 31 -25.36 -12.15 -11.85
C ALA A 31 -25.52 -12.78 -10.44
N GLN A 32 -24.82 -12.28 -9.43
CA GLN A 32 -24.82 -12.87 -8.09
C GLN A 32 -25.04 -11.79 -7.03
N GLN A 33 -26.31 -11.61 -6.60
CA GLN A 33 -26.61 -11.06 -5.28
C GLN A 33 -26.19 -12.12 -4.23
N GLU A 34 -24.89 -12.38 -4.13
CA GLU A 34 -24.39 -13.19 -3.02
C GLU A 34 -24.65 -12.43 -1.73
N PRO A 35 -25.21 -13.08 -0.69
CA PRO A 35 -25.42 -12.42 0.58
C PRO A 35 -24.07 -11.90 1.11
N PHE A 36 -24.07 -10.68 1.66
CA PHE A 36 -22.87 -10.01 2.18
C PHE A 36 -22.40 -10.66 3.50
N ILE A 37 -21.94 -11.90 3.41
CA ILE A 37 -21.51 -12.74 4.55
C ILE A 37 -19.99 -12.96 4.57
N PHE A 38 -19.27 -12.44 3.58
CA PHE A 38 -17.83 -12.59 3.47
C PHE A 38 -17.09 -11.45 4.18
N HIS A 39 -17.08 -11.48 5.51
CA HIS A 39 -16.23 -10.61 6.31
C HIS A 39 -15.62 -11.39 7.48
N PHE A 40 -14.39 -11.05 7.84
CA PHE A 40 -13.82 -11.54 9.09
C PHE A 40 -14.48 -10.82 10.27
N PRO A 41 -14.54 -11.46 11.46
CA PRO A 41 -15.05 -10.84 12.68
C PRO A 41 -14.36 -9.51 13.05
N ASP A 42 -13.08 -9.33 12.66
CA ASP A 42 -12.29 -8.12 12.87
C ASP A 42 -12.15 -7.26 11.58
N GLY A 43 -12.99 -7.52 10.58
CA GLY A 43 -12.98 -6.81 9.30
C GLY A 43 -11.70 -7.07 8.48
N ASN A 44 -11.19 -6.04 7.81
CA ASN A 44 -10.01 -6.22 6.94
C ASN A 44 -8.69 -6.38 7.72
N ALA A 45 -8.72 -6.34 9.06
CA ALA A 45 -7.53 -6.58 9.87
C ALA A 45 -6.98 -7.98 9.63
N SER A 46 -7.84 -9.00 9.54
CA SER A 46 -7.43 -10.37 9.20
C SER A 46 -6.68 -10.47 7.87
N VAL A 47 -7.10 -9.72 6.84
CA VAL A 47 -6.38 -9.70 5.54
C VAL A 47 -4.96 -9.20 5.71
N ALA A 48 -4.79 -8.05 6.41
CA ALA A 48 -3.46 -7.50 6.67
C ALA A 48 -2.61 -8.45 7.54
N ARG A 49 -3.21 -9.06 8.56
CA ARG A 49 -2.55 -10.00 9.47
C ARG A 49 -2.08 -11.25 8.73
N LEU A 50 -2.91 -11.83 7.86
CA LEU A 50 -2.55 -12.97 7.02
C LEU A 50 -1.37 -12.64 6.10
N LEU A 51 -1.39 -11.49 5.44
CA LEU A 51 -0.28 -11.04 4.58
C LEU A 51 1.01 -10.87 5.38
N VAL A 52 0.95 -10.20 6.53
CA VAL A 52 2.11 -9.99 7.40
C VAL A 52 2.66 -11.30 7.92
N ARG A 53 1.81 -12.24 8.38
CA ARG A 53 2.25 -13.56 8.84
C ARG A 53 2.86 -14.38 7.71
N LYS A 54 2.34 -14.27 6.48
CA LYS A 54 2.93 -14.97 5.32
C LYS A 54 4.32 -14.44 4.98
N MET A 55 4.54 -13.12 5.07
CA MET A 55 5.84 -12.50 4.81
C MET A 55 6.83 -12.66 5.96
N ILE A 56 6.34 -12.65 7.21
CA ILE A 56 7.16 -12.71 8.43
C ILE A 56 6.54 -13.77 9.36
N PRO A 57 6.77 -15.07 9.12
CA PRO A 57 6.12 -16.15 9.89
C PRO A 57 6.42 -16.10 11.40
N ALA A 58 7.57 -15.54 11.78
CA ALA A 58 7.95 -15.39 13.18
C ALA A 58 7.03 -14.43 13.98
N VAL A 59 6.19 -13.63 13.32
CA VAL A 59 5.32 -12.64 13.99
C VAL A 59 4.20 -13.30 14.79
N ALA A 60 3.70 -14.46 14.37
CA ALA A 60 2.55 -15.12 15.01
C ALA A 60 2.49 -16.59 14.61
N ALA A 61 2.06 -17.44 15.54
CA ALA A 61 1.79 -18.85 15.27
C ALA A 61 0.54 -19.05 14.39
N GLY A 62 0.37 -20.28 13.89
CA GLY A 62 -0.73 -20.65 13.00
C GLY A 62 -0.43 -20.37 11.53
N ASP A 63 -1.35 -20.76 10.65
CA ASP A 63 -1.13 -20.75 9.20
C ASP A 63 -2.39 -20.55 8.34
N ASN A 64 -3.58 -20.52 8.95
CA ASN A 64 -4.86 -20.48 8.25
C ASN A 64 -5.73 -19.28 8.66
N MET A 65 -6.90 -19.16 8.04
CA MET A 65 -7.81 -18.04 8.27
C MET A 65 -8.62 -18.17 9.57
N GLU A 66 -8.73 -19.37 10.14
CA GLU A 66 -9.54 -19.61 11.35
C GLU A 66 -8.81 -19.14 12.62
N ASP A 67 -7.48 -19.29 12.64
CA ASP A 67 -6.66 -18.91 13.79
C ASP A 67 -6.28 -17.42 13.83
N ILE A 68 -6.35 -16.72 12.69
CA ILE A 68 -5.69 -15.41 12.55
C ILE A 68 -6.32 -14.31 13.41
N VAL A 69 -7.64 -14.36 13.61
CA VAL A 69 -8.40 -13.34 14.35
C VAL A 69 -7.91 -13.26 15.81
N THR A 70 -7.56 -14.42 16.40
CA THR A 70 -7.14 -14.50 17.80
C THR A 70 -5.63 -14.64 18.00
N ALA A 71 -4.88 -14.87 16.92
CA ALA A 71 -3.42 -15.03 16.97
C ALA A 71 -2.74 -13.81 17.64
N ARG A 72 -1.79 -14.05 18.55
CA ARG A 72 -0.99 -12.96 19.13
C ARG A 72 0.16 -12.60 18.20
N PHE A 73 0.24 -11.33 17.81
CA PHE A 73 1.31 -10.80 16.97
C PHE A 73 2.41 -10.21 17.84
N ASP A 74 3.63 -10.74 17.71
CA ASP A 74 4.84 -10.19 18.28
C ASP A 74 5.43 -9.13 17.34
N TYR A 75 5.05 -7.88 17.58
CA TYR A 75 5.49 -6.72 16.80
C TYR A 75 7.00 -6.48 16.83
N SER A 76 7.72 -7.04 17.83
CA SER A 76 9.18 -6.94 17.89
C SER A 76 9.87 -7.70 16.74
N ARG A 77 9.16 -8.63 16.09
CA ARG A 77 9.66 -9.42 14.96
C ARG A 77 9.56 -8.74 13.61
N LEU A 78 8.75 -7.67 13.50
CA LEU A 78 8.43 -7.05 12.22
C LEU A 78 9.64 -6.39 11.56
N ASP A 79 10.57 -5.84 12.33
CA ASP A 79 11.72 -5.06 11.84
C ASP A 79 13.06 -5.77 12.12
N ASN A 80 13.11 -7.09 11.93
CA ASN A 80 14.33 -7.88 12.14
C ASN A 80 15.29 -7.75 10.94
N PRO A 81 16.56 -7.32 11.13
CA PRO A 81 17.53 -7.18 10.03
C PRO A 81 17.77 -8.47 9.24
N GLU A 82 17.66 -9.64 9.91
CA GLU A 82 17.87 -10.96 9.31
C GLU A 82 16.65 -11.48 8.52
N SER A 83 15.51 -10.78 8.58
CA SER A 83 14.30 -11.17 7.86
C SER A 83 14.36 -10.69 6.40
N PRO A 84 13.91 -11.51 5.42
CA PRO A 84 13.82 -11.09 4.03
C PRO A 84 12.81 -9.94 3.81
N ALA A 85 11.80 -9.84 4.68
CA ALA A 85 10.83 -8.75 4.68
C ALA A 85 10.85 -8.03 6.04
N LYS A 86 10.84 -6.69 6.00
CA LYS A 86 10.89 -5.83 7.18
C LYS A 86 9.76 -4.81 7.14
N ILE A 87 8.97 -4.76 8.20
CA ILE A 87 7.89 -3.81 8.40
C ILE A 87 8.26 -2.95 9.60
N ARG A 88 8.62 -1.70 9.30
CA ARG A 88 9.00 -0.74 10.33
C ARG A 88 7.81 0.16 10.66
N LEU A 89 7.28 0.01 11.87
CA LEU A 89 6.19 0.85 12.37
C LEU A 89 6.71 2.20 12.88
N ASN A 90 5.78 3.14 13.09
CA ASN A 90 6.07 4.49 13.63
C ASN A 90 7.17 5.22 12.82
N SER A 91 7.19 5.01 11.51
CA SER A 91 8.20 5.54 10.59
C SER A 91 7.52 6.26 9.44
N THR A 92 7.19 7.52 9.65
CA THR A 92 6.44 8.32 8.67
C THR A 92 7.40 8.88 7.63
N VAL A 93 7.26 8.44 6.37
CA VAL A 93 8.02 8.99 5.25
C VAL A 93 7.58 10.43 4.99
N VAL A 94 8.56 11.32 4.87
CA VAL A 94 8.35 12.76 4.59
C VAL A 94 8.97 13.20 3.27
N ARG A 95 9.87 12.38 2.70
CA ARG A 95 10.47 12.64 1.38
C ARG A 95 10.96 11.34 0.73
N ALA A 96 10.76 11.21 -0.57
CA ALA A 96 11.38 10.22 -1.43
C ALA A 96 11.84 10.94 -2.71
N GLN A 97 13.15 10.94 -2.98
CA GLN A 97 13.73 11.66 -4.12
C GLN A 97 14.99 10.95 -4.63
N HIS A 98 15.22 10.92 -5.94
CA HIS A 98 16.49 10.44 -6.49
C HIS A 98 17.64 11.34 -6.06
N ALA A 99 18.80 10.75 -5.78
CA ALA A 99 19.98 11.53 -5.45
C ALA A 99 20.30 12.49 -6.61
N GLU A 100 20.55 13.77 -6.29
CA GLU A 100 20.88 14.82 -7.26
C GLU A 100 19.78 15.06 -8.33
N ASP A 101 18.53 14.65 -8.05
CA ASP A 101 17.40 14.80 -8.98
C ASP A 101 17.59 14.05 -10.31
N ASN A 102 18.38 12.97 -10.29
CA ASN A 102 18.69 12.15 -11.46
C ASN A 102 18.00 10.78 -11.36
N LEU A 103 17.07 10.49 -12.27
CA LEU A 103 16.29 9.25 -12.30
C LEU A 103 17.13 7.95 -12.45
N SER A 104 18.41 8.06 -12.79
CA SER A 104 19.34 6.91 -12.86
C SER A 104 19.97 6.56 -11.50
N ASN A 105 19.86 7.46 -10.51
CA ASN A 105 20.44 7.29 -9.19
C ASN A 105 19.51 6.54 -8.24
N PRO A 106 20.01 5.99 -7.13
CA PRO A 106 19.15 5.48 -6.06
C PRO A 106 18.24 6.57 -5.49
N VAL A 107 17.07 6.14 -5.00
CA VAL A 107 16.12 6.99 -4.29
C VAL A 107 16.52 7.08 -2.83
N LYS A 108 16.68 8.31 -2.33
CA LYS A 108 16.82 8.63 -0.92
C LYS A 108 15.43 8.79 -0.30
N ILE A 109 15.13 7.99 0.71
CA ILE A 109 13.88 8.03 1.46
C ILE A 109 14.18 8.57 2.85
N THR A 110 13.60 9.72 3.17
CA THR A 110 13.67 10.32 4.50
C THR A 110 12.38 10.03 5.26
N TYR A 111 12.51 9.50 6.47
CA TYR A 111 11.39 9.25 7.36
C TYR A 111 11.68 9.73 8.78
N LEU A 112 10.62 10.04 9.52
CA LEU A 112 10.68 10.42 10.92
C LEU A 112 10.34 9.23 11.80
N ARG A 113 11.18 8.98 12.80
CA ARG A 113 10.98 7.96 13.84
C ARG A 113 11.62 8.45 15.13
N ASP A 114 10.94 8.25 16.26
CA ASP A 114 11.46 8.60 17.60
C ASP A 114 11.98 10.06 17.70
N GLY A 115 11.29 10.98 17.01
CA GLY A 115 11.64 12.40 16.96
C GLY A 115 12.87 12.75 16.10
N LYS A 116 13.41 11.80 15.35
CA LYS A 116 14.61 11.98 14.51
C LYS A 116 14.33 11.66 13.05
N ALA A 117 15.06 12.35 12.17
CA ALA A 117 15.08 12.05 10.75
C ALA A 117 16.08 10.92 10.46
N HIS A 118 15.64 9.96 9.67
CA HIS A 118 16.44 8.84 9.19
C HIS A 118 16.40 8.81 7.67
N VAL A 119 17.48 8.34 7.05
CA VAL A 119 17.59 8.19 5.59
C VAL A 119 17.93 6.75 5.26
N VAL A 120 17.25 6.19 4.26
CA VAL A 120 17.59 4.93 3.61
C VAL A 120 17.65 5.13 2.10
N GLU A 121 18.45 4.32 1.43
CA GLU A 121 18.58 4.36 -0.03
C GLU A 121 18.07 3.07 -0.65
N SER A 122 17.39 3.17 -1.79
CA SER A 122 16.91 2.02 -2.56
C SER A 122 16.93 2.31 -4.05
N ASN A 123 17.21 1.28 -4.86
CA ASN A 123 17.14 1.38 -6.32
C ASN A 123 15.68 1.39 -6.84
N LYS A 124 14.73 0.90 -6.04
CA LYS A 124 13.31 0.83 -6.40
C LYS A 124 12.44 1.17 -5.21
N VAL A 125 11.40 1.96 -5.42
CA VAL A 125 10.46 2.40 -4.39
C VAL A 125 9.03 2.26 -4.91
N VAL A 126 8.15 1.73 -4.06
CA VAL A 126 6.71 1.64 -4.32
C VAL A 126 5.99 2.50 -3.28
N MET A 127 5.25 3.52 -3.73
CA MET A 127 4.50 4.44 -2.87
C MET A 127 3.10 3.89 -2.60
N ALA A 128 2.99 2.93 -1.68
CA ALA A 128 1.71 2.31 -1.28
C ALA A 128 1.00 3.12 -0.18
N CYS A 129 0.63 4.36 -0.48
CA CYS A 129 -0.02 5.28 0.46
C CYS A 129 -1.21 6.00 -0.19
N TYR A 130 -1.90 6.87 0.56
CA TYR A 130 -2.97 7.69 0.00
C TYR A 130 -2.41 8.59 -1.11
N ASN A 131 -2.89 8.40 -2.32
CA ASN A 131 -2.26 8.89 -3.54
C ASN A 131 -2.10 10.43 -3.58
N SER A 132 -3.06 11.16 -3.00
CA SER A 132 -3.00 12.63 -2.93
C SER A 132 -1.83 13.18 -2.10
N ILE A 133 -1.18 12.36 -1.24
CA ILE A 133 0.03 12.80 -0.51
C ILE A 133 1.31 12.67 -1.36
N ILE A 134 1.32 11.84 -2.39
CA ILE A 134 2.51 11.48 -3.15
C ILE A 134 3.20 12.71 -3.76
N PRO A 135 2.50 13.70 -4.35
CA PRO A 135 3.13 14.92 -4.87
C PRO A 135 3.96 15.72 -3.84
N TYR A 136 3.64 15.58 -2.55
CA TYR A 136 4.36 16.24 -1.45
C TYR A 136 5.54 15.40 -0.96
N LEU A 137 5.46 14.08 -1.07
CA LEU A 137 6.55 13.17 -0.71
C LEU A 137 7.61 13.08 -1.83
N CYS A 138 7.19 13.16 -3.09
CA CYS A 138 8.04 13.02 -4.28
C CYS A 138 8.08 14.33 -5.08
N PRO A 139 8.96 15.29 -4.71
CA PRO A 139 8.97 16.62 -5.31
C PRO A 139 9.39 16.62 -6.78
N GLU A 140 10.21 15.66 -7.21
CA GLU A 140 10.71 15.47 -8.58
C GLU A 140 9.64 14.91 -9.55
N MET A 141 8.47 14.53 -9.02
CA MET A 141 7.36 14.07 -9.84
C MET A 141 6.97 15.14 -10.87
N SER A 142 6.81 14.70 -12.13
CA SER A 142 6.49 15.57 -13.25
C SER A 142 5.14 16.28 -13.08
N LYS A 143 4.98 17.44 -13.72
CA LYS A 143 3.72 18.20 -13.66
C LYS A 143 2.52 17.39 -14.15
N SER A 144 2.69 16.58 -15.20
CA SER A 144 1.63 15.72 -15.74
C SER A 144 1.16 14.70 -14.71
N GLN A 145 2.10 14.04 -14.02
CA GLN A 145 1.78 13.08 -12.95
C GLN A 145 1.11 13.76 -11.75
N LYS A 146 1.61 14.92 -11.32
CA LYS A 146 0.98 15.70 -10.23
C LYS A 146 -0.45 16.09 -10.56
N SER A 147 -0.70 16.59 -11.77
CA SER A 147 -2.05 16.97 -12.20
C SER A 147 -3.00 15.78 -12.28
N ALA A 148 -2.51 14.60 -12.68
CA ALA A 148 -3.29 13.37 -12.70
C ALA A 148 -3.66 12.88 -11.29
N GLU A 149 -2.74 12.99 -10.33
CA GLU A 149 -2.96 12.62 -8.92
C GLU A 149 -3.90 13.61 -8.19
N ILE A 150 -3.79 14.91 -8.49
CA ILE A 150 -4.63 15.97 -7.90
C ILE A 150 -6.07 15.93 -8.44
N HIS A 151 -6.26 15.46 -9.69
CA HIS A 151 -7.59 15.31 -10.30
C HIS A 151 -8.50 14.27 -9.62
N ILE A 152 -8.01 13.58 -8.59
CA ILE A 152 -8.83 12.68 -7.75
C ILE A 152 -9.61 13.44 -6.66
N VAL A 153 -9.46 14.77 -6.51
CA VAL A 153 -10.15 15.57 -5.47
C VAL A 153 -11.02 16.73 -6.00
N VAL A 154 -11.09 17.01 -7.31
CA VAL A 154 -12.03 18.03 -7.83
C VAL A 154 -12.61 17.58 -9.17
N LEU A 155 -13.95 17.69 -9.29
CA LEU A 155 -14.91 17.38 -10.38
C LEU A 155 -15.88 16.27 -9.89
N MET A 156 -17.06 16.54 -9.34
CA MET A 156 -17.97 17.70 -9.38
C MET A 156 -18.45 18.06 -7.97
#